data_AF-A0A8V1AEY5-F1
#
_entry.id   AF-A0A8V1AEY5-F1
#
_cell.length_a   1.000
_cell.length_b   1.000
_cell.length_c   1.000
_cell.angle_alpha   90.00
_cell.angle_beta   90.00
_cell.angle_gamma   90.00
#
_symmetry.space_group_name_H-M   'P 1'
#
loop_
_entity.id
_entity.type
_entity.pdbx_description
1 polymer ?
#
loop_
_entity_poly.entity_id
_entity_poly.type
_entity_poly.pdbx_seq_one_letter_code
_entity_poly.pdbx_strand_id
1 'polypeptide(L)'
;MQTPHRDPIPRSHTLTLYSDPIPPILTPHPDPTRTAPLSPSPPPFPPSQRHIFCPCPSARLKHGGSAAPAAISRMFPLLNMATAVLTPSFFFAHSQYGGTGRLLLPFPNMATGPAPSALRLRSAKGKMAALRALGRLRASVGLRAAAARIGPGPARGGHQWQPDVEWAQQYAGAVMYPSKETEKWVPPPWNDKDPVAHKKISTLTINFGPQHPAAHGVLRLVMELSGETVRRCDPHIGLLHRGTEKLIEYKTYLQALPYFDRLDYVSMMCNEQAYALAVEKLLNIRPPLRAQWIRVLFAEITRLLNHIMAVTTHALDIGAMTPFFWMFEEREKMFEFYERVSGARMHAAYIRPGGVHQDLPLGLMDDIYEFVKNFSIRVDEVEEMLTNNRIWKNRTIDIGVISAEEALNYGFSGVMLRGSGIHWDLRKTQPYDVYDQVEFDVPIGSRGDCYDRYLCRVEEMRQSLRIILQCLNKMPEGEIKVDDAKISPPKRAEMKTSMESLIHHFKLYTEGYQVPPGATYTAIEAPKGEFGVYLVSDGSSRPYRCKIKAPGFAHLAGLDRMSQGHMLADVVAIIGTQDIVFGEVDR
;
A
#
# COMPACT_ATOMS: atom_id res chain seq x y z
N MET A 1 36.10 -31.51 46.70
CA MET A 1 37.53 -31.77 46.96
C MET A 1 38.30 -31.54 45.66
N GLN A 2 39.18 -30.53 45.72
CA GLN A 2 40.44 -30.31 44.99
C GLN A 2 40.52 -30.29 43.44
N THR A 3 41.01 -29.12 43.01
CA THR A 3 41.65 -28.64 41.77
C THR A 3 42.92 -29.40 41.36
N PRO A 4 43.50 -29.07 40.19
CA PRO A 4 44.70 -28.18 40.17
C PRO A 4 44.62 -27.06 39.08
N HIS A 5 44.80 -25.77 39.44
CA HIS A 5 45.99 -24.87 39.24
C HIS A 5 46.35 -24.55 37.76
N ARG A 6 46.08 -23.33 37.21
CA ARG A 6 46.77 -22.00 37.29
C ARG A 6 48.17 -21.99 36.64
N ASP A 7 48.69 -21.04 35.86
CA ASP A 7 48.43 -19.68 35.29
C ASP A 7 49.67 -19.40 34.34
N PRO A 8 50.02 -18.21 33.75
CA PRO A 8 49.48 -16.85 33.86
C PRO A 8 49.40 -15.98 32.57
N ILE A 9 48.74 -14.84 32.78
CA ILE A 9 48.64 -13.58 32.00
C ILE A 9 49.98 -12.82 31.95
N PRO A 10 50.15 -11.86 31.02
CA PRO A 10 50.74 -10.57 31.40
C PRO A 10 49.85 -9.36 31.04
N ARG A 11 49.63 -8.51 32.05
CA ARG A 11 49.31 -7.06 31.97
C ARG A 11 50.65 -6.33 31.73
N SER A 12 50.83 -5.12 31.22
CA SER A 12 50.03 -3.91 31.01
C SER A 12 50.96 -2.92 30.30
N HIS A 13 50.49 -2.08 29.37
CA HIS A 13 51.01 -0.71 29.25
C HIS A 13 49.92 0.23 28.73
N THR A 14 49.66 1.23 29.56
CA THR A 14 48.98 2.51 29.37
C THR A 14 49.35 3.20 28.07
N LEU A 15 48.38 3.78 27.33
CA LEU A 15 48.56 4.98 26.49
C LEU A 15 47.18 5.61 26.14
N THR A 16 46.93 6.76 26.77
CA THR A 16 46.35 8.00 26.22
C THR A 16 45.12 7.95 25.30
N LEU A 17 44.03 8.53 25.81
CA LEU A 17 42.94 9.15 25.07
C LEU A 17 43.50 10.21 24.09
N TYR A 18 43.32 10.00 22.80
CA TYR A 18 43.38 11.05 21.79
C TYR A 18 42.04 11.07 21.05
N SER A 19 41.26 12.10 21.37
CA SER A 19 40.30 12.72 20.47
C SER A 19 41.05 13.26 19.26
N ASP A 20 40.68 12.87 18.05
CA ASP A 20 40.91 13.71 16.88
C ASP A 20 39.75 13.62 15.87
N PRO A 21 39.39 14.75 15.23
CA PRO A 21 38.16 14.94 14.48
C PRO A 21 38.31 14.55 13.00
N ILE A 22 37.23 14.05 12.43
CA ILE A 22 37.07 13.79 11.00
C ILE A 22 37.15 15.14 10.24
N PRO A 23 37.99 15.29 9.20
CA PRO A 23 38.12 16.55 8.46
C PRO A 23 36.92 16.79 7.51
N PRO A 24 36.44 18.04 7.37
CA PRO A 24 35.36 18.39 6.47
C PRO A 24 35.84 18.48 5.01
N ILE A 25 35.08 17.86 4.11
CA ILE A 25 35.26 17.95 2.66
C ILE A 25 34.85 19.37 2.21
N LEU A 26 35.84 20.19 1.88
CA LEU A 26 35.69 21.54 1.33
C LEU A 26 35.35 21.48 -0.17
N THR A 27 34.14 21.90 -0.53
CA THR A 27 33.79 22.33 -1.89
C THR A 27 34.17 23.81 -2.07
N PRO A 28 34.79 24.23 -3.20
CA PRO A 28 35.26 25.60 -3.35
C PRO A 28 34.11 26.56 -3.70
N HIS A 29 33.92 27.60 -2.87
CA HIS A 29 33.21 28.82 -3.25
C HIS A 29 34.14 29.73 -4.08
N PRO A 30 33.67 30.38 -5.16
CA PRO A 30 34.44 31.39 -5.88
C PRO A 30 34.18 32.81 -5.34
N ASP A 31 35.26 33.55 -5.10
CA ASP A 31 35.26 34.94 -4.66
C ASP A 31 34.80 35.94 -5.74
N PRO A 32 34.39 37.17 -5.35
CA PRO A 32 33.56 38.05 -6.16
C PRO A 32 34.35 39.26 -6.71
N THR A 33 34.92 39.20 -7.92
CA THR A 33 35.28 40.42 -8.68
C THR A 33 35.63 40.08 -10.15
N ARG A 34 34.67 40.23 -11.08
CA ARG A 34 34.82 40.84 -12.43
C ARG A 34 33.61 40.57 -13.33
N THR A 35 32.85 41.64 -13.52
CA THR A 35 32.03 42.08 -14.66
C THR A 35 32.09 41.33 -16.01
N ALA A 36 30.90 40.92 -16.50
CA ALA A 36 30.32 41.11 -17.86
C ALA A 36 29.62 39.84 -18.40
N PRO A 37 28.64 39.91 -19.34
CA PRO A 37 27.50 40.84 -19.48
C PRO A 37 26.13 40.11 -19.45
N LEU A 38 25.08 40.85 -19.10
CA LEU A 38 23.69 40.42 -19.01
C LEU A 38 23.08 40.09 -20.40
N SER A 39 22.33 38.98 -20.48
CA SER A 39 21.32 38.75 -21.52
C SER A 39 19.96 38.45 -20.86
N PRO A 40 18.83 38.82 -21.51
CA PRO A 40 17.68 39.38 -20.82
C PRO A 40 16.63 38.35 -20.38
N SER A 41 16.07 38.60 -19.20
CA SER A 41 14.85 37.99 -18.67
C SER A 41 13.61 38.32 -19.52
N PRO A 42 12.59 37.44 -19.59
CA PRO A 42 11.34 37.72 -20.27
C PRO A 42 10.53 38.84 -19.56
N PRO A 43 9.76 39.65 -20.30
CA PRO A 43 9.14 40.87 -19.75
C PRO A 43 7.89 40.60 -18.89
N PRO A 44 7.56 41.52 -17.97
CA PRO A 44 6.39 41.41 -17.08
C PRO A 44 5.09 41.79 -17.82
N PHE A 45 4.01 41.05 -17.53
CA PHE A 45 2.66 41.37 -17.98
C PHE A 45 2.11 42.63 -17.27
N PRO A 46 1.37 43.51 -17.97
CA PRO A 46 0.87 44.78 -17.43
C PRO A 46 -0.37 44.61 -16.52
N PRO A 47 -0.65 45.57 -15.63
CA PRO A 47 -1.79 45.52 -14.72
C PRO A 47 -3.06 46.04 -15.40
N SER A 48 -4.11 45.22 -15.48
CA SER A 48 -5.45 45.65 -15.87
C SER A 48 -6.46 45.46 -14.72
N GLN A 49 -6.88 46.62 -14.20
CA GLN A 49 -8.23 46.93 -13.71
C GLN A 49 -8.83 46.07 -12.58
N ARG A 50 -8.59 46.53 -11.35
CA ARG A 50 -9.55 46.41 -10.24
C ARG A 50 -10.75 47.31 -10.52
N HIS A 51 -11.91 46.73 -10.79
CA HIS A 51 -13.18 47.41 -10.54
C HIS A 51 -13.61 47.18 -9.10
N ILE A 52 -13.42 48.24 -8.31
CA ILE A 52 -14.12 48.47 -7.05
C ILE A 52 -15.52 48.97 -7.42
N PHE A 53 -16.56 48.29 -6.95
CA PHE A 53 -17.84 48.93 -6.67
C PHE A 53 -18.35 48.44 -5.31
N CYS A 54 -18.33 49.35 -4.34
CA CYS A 54 -19.16 49.28 -3.13
C CYS A 54 -20.65 49.21 -3.51
N PRO A 55 -21.52 48.83 -2.57
CA PRO A 55 -22.35 49.90 -2.00
C PRO A 55 -22.54 49.80 -0.49
N CYS A 56 -22.32 50.93 0.19
CA CYS A 56 -23.04 51.32 1.42
C CYS A 56 -24.28 52.18 1.01
N PRO A 57 -25.08 52.75 1.94
CA PRO A 57 -26.37 52.25 2.43
C PRO A 57 -27.55 53.23 2.11
N SER A 58 -28.72 53.00 2.73
CA SER A 58 -30.01 53.75 2.66
C SER A 58 -31.01 53.16 1.63
N ALA A 59 -32.32 53.02 1.90
CA ALA A 59 -33.20 53.69 2.86
C ALA A 59 -34.39 52.81 3.28
N ARG A 60 -34.98 53.20 4.42
CA ARG A 60 -36.28 52.79 5.00
C ARG A 60 -37.40 52.57 3.98
N LEU A 61 -38.28 51.59 4.26
CA LEU A 61 -39.73 51.79 4.37
C LEU A 61 -40.40 50.68 5.21
N LYS A 62 -41.50 51.07 5.85
CA LYS A 62 -42.21 50.43 6.96
C LYS A 62 -43.33 49.48 6.47
N HIS A 63 -43.92 48.78 7.45
CA HIS A 63 -45.15 47.94 7.46
C HIS A 63 -44.87 46.44 7.24
N GLY A 64 -45.33 45.49 8.05
CA GLY A 64 -46.37 45.47 9.09
C GLY A 64 -47.47 44.47 8.71
N GLY A 65 -47.74 43.47 9.57
CA GLY A 65 -48.87 42.53 9.48
C GLY A 65 -48.57 41.26 8.66
N SER A 66 -48.53 40.06 9.25
CA SER A 66 -49.64 39.22 9.73
C SER A 66 -50.45 38.54 8.61
N ALA A 67 -50.63 37.22 8.79
CA ALA A 67 -51.59 36.31 8.14
C ALA A 67 -51.10 35.50 6.91
N ALA A 68 -51.08 34.18 7.11
CA ALA A 68 -51.24 33.10 6.11
C ALA A 68 -52.63 33.20 5.41
N PRO A 69 -53.06 32.34 4.44
CA PRO A 69 -52.48 31.09 3.91
C PRO A 69 -52.60 30.85 2.36
N ALA A 70 -52.02 29.72 1.93
CA ALA A 70 -52.47 28.79 0.86
C ALA A 70 -52.26 29.09 -0.66
N ALA A 71 -51.61 28.07 -1.26
CA ALA A 71 -51.76 27.50 -2.61
C ALA A 71 -51.04 28.17 -3.80
N ILE A 72 -50.14 27.40 -4.44
CA ILE A 72 -50.21 27.02 -5.86
C ILE A 72 -49.17 25.92 -6.17
N SER A 73 -49.73 24.78 -6.61
CA SER A 73 -49.23 23.70 -7.47
C SER A 73 -47.77 23.19 -7.44
N ARG A 74 -47.69 21.90 -7.06
CA ARG A 74 -47.20 20.74 -7.85
C ARG A 74 -45.69 20.53 -8.09
N MET A 75 -45.29 19.35 -7.61
CA MET A 75 -44.41 18.34 -8.24
C MET A 75 -42.89 18.50 -8.14
N PHE A 76 -42.35 17.74 -7.17
CA PHE A 76 -41.13 16.93 -7.30
C PHE A 76 -41.03 16.27 -8.70
N PRO A 77 -39.80 16.08 -9.19
CA PRO A 77 -39.29 14.70 -9.20
C PRO A 77 -37.80 14.57 -8.81
N LEU A 78 -37.57 13.73 -7.80
CA LEU A 78 -36.42 12.82 -7.71
C LEU A 78 -36.88 11.47 -8.26
N LEU A 79 -35.98 10.73 -8.92
CA LEU A 79 -36.06 9.40 -9.57
C LEU A 79 -36.10 9.44 -11.11
N ASN A 80 -34.93 9.18 -11.70
CA ASN A 80 -34.80 8.43 -12.95
C ASN A 80 -33.36 7.94 -13.11
N MET A 81 -33.11 6.68 -12.76
CA MET A 81 -32.36 5.71 -13.59
C MET A 81 -32.23 4.38 -12.85
N ALA A 82 -33.30 3.59 -12.88
CA ALA A 82 -33.26 2.13 -12.70
C ALA A 82 -34.61 1.52 -13.12
N THR A 83 -34.79 1.23 -14.41
CA THR A 83 -35.69 0.18 -14.90
C THR A 83 -35.27 -0.24 -16.31
N ALA A 84 -34.48 -1.29 -16.41
CA ALA A 84 -34.50 -2.24 -17.52
C ALA A 84 -34.07 -3.60 -16.95
N VAL A 85 -35.04 -4.30 -16.36
CA VAL A 85 -34.93 -5.66 -15.86
C VAL A 85 -35.84 -6.54 -16.70
N LEU A 86 -35.19 -7.48 -17.40
CA LEU A 86 -35.52 -8.90 -17.60
C LEU A 86 -36.98 -9.29 -17.94
N THR A 87 -37.10 -10.19 -18.92
CA THR A 87 -37.60 -11.54 -18.60
C THR A 87 -36.86 -12.63 -19.40
N PRO A 88 -36.63 -13.81 -18.79
CA PRO A 88 -35.89 -14.95 -19.35
C PRO A 88 -36.83 -16.05 -19.88
N SER A 89 -36.34 -16.90 -20.79
CA SER A 89 -36.99 -18.16 -21.15
C SER A 89 -35.98 -19.29 -21.27
N PHE A 90 -36.34 -20.42 -20.67
CA PHE A 90 -35.62 -21.65 -20.39
C PHE A 90 -35.20 -22.50 -21.62
N PHE A 91 -34.14 -23.28 -21.39
CA PHE A 91 -33.86 -24.67 -21.84
C PHE A 91 -34.94 -25.41 -22.67
N PHE A 92 -34.56 -26.03 -23.81
CA PHE A 92 -34.42 -27.49 -24.00
C PHE A 92 -34.09 -27.87 -25.46
N ALA A 93 -33.37 -28.98 -25.63
CA ALA A 93 -33.00 -29.60 -26.90
C ALA A 93 -34.18 -30.27 -27.63
N HIS A 94 -34.22 -30.21 -28.97
CA HIS A 94 -34.35 -31.37 -29.87
C HIS A 94 -34.44 -30.96 -31.37
N SER A 95 -33.66 -31.67 -32.19
CA SER A 95 -34.10 -32.39 -33.41
C SER A 95 -34.56 -31.63 -34.67
N GLN A 96 -33.83 -31.93 -35.76
CA GLN A 96 -34.28 -32.17 -37.16
C GLN A 96 -34.34 -31.02 -38.19
N TYR A 97 -34.02 -31.45 -39.43
CA TYR A 97 -33.92 -30.78 -40.73
C TYR A 97 -32.60 -30.03 -40.99
N GLY A 98 -31.67 -30.45 -41.86
CA GLY A 98 -31.75 -31.31 -43.04
C GLY A 98 -31.83 -30.44 -44.31
N GLY A 99 -30.71 -30.23 -45.03
CA GLY A 99 -30.72 -29.49 -46.29
C GLY A 99 -29.39 -28.96 -46.82
N THR A 100 -28.52 -29.87 -47.27
CA THR A 100 -27.60 -29.77 -48.42
C THR A 100 -27.13 -28.39 -48.95
N GLY A 101 -25.81 -28.17 -48.91
CA GLY A 101 -25.11 -27.15 -49.72
C GLY A 101 -23.60 -27.35 -49.71
N ARG A 102 -23.09 -28.17 -50.64
CA ARG A 102 -21.67 -28.47 -50.89
C ARG A 102 -20.84 -27.20 -51.17
N LEU A 103 -19.66 -27.08 -50.54
CA LEU A 103 -18.44 -26.64 -51.22
C LEU A 103 -17.19 -27.19 -50.51
N LEU A 104 -16.30 -27.73 -51.32
CA LEU A 104 -15.25 -28.70 -51.03
C LEU A 104 -13.93 -28.06 -50.57
N LEU A 105 -13.39 -28.60 -49.46
CA LEU A 105 -12.03 -29.12 -49.23
C LEU A 105 -10.78 -28.19 -49.34
N PRO A 106 -9.62 -28.57 -48.76
CA PRO A 106 -9.38 -29.40 -47.55
C PRO A 106 -8.24 -28.91 -46.62
N PHE A 107 -8.29 -29.37 -45.37
CA PHE A 107 -7.15 -29.51 -44.45
C PHE A 107 -6.28 -30.72 -44.84
N PRO A 108 -5.03 -30.81 -44.32
CA PRO A 108 -4.72 -32.05 -43.61
C PRO A 108 -3.87 -31.90 -42.32
N ASN A 109 -4.21 -32.73 -41.35
CA ASN A 109 -3.41 -33.18 -40.20
C ASN A 109 -2.25 -34.08 -40.64
N MET A 110 -1.17 -34.16 -39.85
CA MET A 110 -0.46 -35.43 -39.57
C MET A 110 0.36 -35.36 -38.28
N ALA A 111 0.40 -36.51 -37.60
CA ALA A 111 1.07 -36.78 -36.33
C ALA A 111 2.34 -37.64 -36.52
N THR A 112 3.23 -37.60 -35.49
CA THR A 112 4.26 -38.58 -35.07
C THR A 112 5.51 -38.82 -35.97
N GLY A 113 6.71 -38.73 -35.36
CA GLY A 113 8.07 -38.84 -35.96
C GLY A 113 8.52 -40.26 -36.37
N PRO A 114 9.82 -40.57 -36.60
CA PRO A 114 11.08 -39.92 -36.15
C PRO A 114 12.14 -39.63 -37.28
N ALA A 115 13.32 -39.14 -36.90
CA ALA A 115 14.50 -38.78 -37.74
C ALA A 115 14.94 -39.89 -38.74
N PRO A 116 15.60 -39.59 -39.90
CA PRO A 116 17.03 -39.24 -39.96
C PRO A 116 17.49 -38.37 -41.18
N SER A 117 18.80 -38.21 -41.26
CA SER A 117 19.71 -37.54 -42.21
C SER A 117 19.55 -37.77 -43.74
N ALA A 118 20.07 -36.77 -44.48
CA ALA A 118 20.83 -36.84 -45.75
C ALA A 118 20.12 -36.68 -47.12
N LEU A 119 20.72 -35.76 -47.90
CA LEU A 119 20.93 -35.77 -49.36
C LEU A 119 19.78 -35.46 -50.35
N ARG A 120 19.90 -34.24 -50.90
CA ARG A 120 20.11 -33.88 -52.32
C ARG A 120 18.98 -33.99 -53.37
N LEU A 121 19.03 -32.96 -54.25
CA LEU A 121 18.57 -32.83 -55.66
C LEU A 121 17.11 -32.34 -55.81
N ARG A 122 16.78 -31.30 -56.62
CA ARG A 122 17.12 -31.14 -58.05
C ARG A 122 16.66 -29.77 -58.61
N SER A 123 17.39 -29.29 -59.63
CA SER A 123 16.89 -28.66 -60.89
C SER A 123 16.30 -27.23 -60.82
N ALA A 124 16.50 -26.27 -61.74
CA ALA A 124 17.14 -26.16 -63.07
C ALA A 124 17.62 -24.69 -63.22
N LYS A 125 18.87 -24.38 -63.57
CA LYS A 125 19.42 -24.18 -64.93
C LYS A 125 18.48 -23.49 -65.93
N GLY A 126 18.82 -22.23 -66.27
CA GLY A 126 18.43 -21.60 -67.53
C GLY A 126 18.80 -20.12 -67.65
N LYS A 127 20.00 -19.84 -68.19
CA LYS A 127 20.46 -18.57 -68.84
C LYS A 127 20.71 -17.36 -67.90
N MET A 128 21.78 -16.59 -67.98
CA MET A 128 22.98 -16.53 -68.83
C MET A 128 23.96 -15.53 -68.17
N ALA A 129 25.26 -15.71 -68.44
CA ALA A 129 26.31 -14.67 -68.52
C ALA A 129 26.57 -13.81 -67.26
N ALA A 130 27.76 -13.73 -66.68
CA ALA A 130 29.09 -13.77 -67.27
C ALA A 130 30.15 -14.16 -66.20
N LEU A 131 31.31 -14.59 -66.69
CA LEU A 131 32.60 -14.68 -65.98
C LEU A 131 32.76 -15.79 -64.93
N ARG A 132 32.93 -17.02 -65.43
CA ARG A 132 34.02 -17.93 -64.99
C ARG A 132 34.09 -19.12 -65.96
N ALA A 133 34.80 -18.91 -67.07
CA ALA A 133 35.34 -19.98 -67.89
C ALA A 133 36.85 -19.75 -67.97
N LEU A 134 37.61 -20.75 -67.53
CA LEU A 134 38.92 -21.20 -68.03
C LEU A 134 39.79 -21.71 -66.89
N GLY A 135 39.52 -22.95 -66.51
CA GLY A 135 40.49 -23.83 -65.85
C GLY A 135 40.56 -25.13 -66.64
N ARG A 136 41.72 -25.39 -67.24
CA ARG A 136 42.17 -26.59 -68.00
C ARG A 136 41.96 -26.58 -69.52
N LEU A 137 42.94 -26.00 -70.20
CA LEU A 137 43.56 -26.59 -71.39
C LEU A 137 45.08 -26.45 -71.25
N ARG A 138 45.77 -27.60 -71.32
CA ARG A 138 47.17 -27.67 -71.76
C ARG A 138 47.19 -27.19 -73.21
N ALA A 139 47.93 -26.13 -73.51
CA ALA A 139 48.59 -25.96 -74.80
C ALA A 139 49.71 -24.90 -74.68
N SER A 140 50.90 -25.38 -74.97
CA SER A 140 52.11 -24.68 -75.38
C SER A 140 51.87 -23.42 -76.24
N VAL A 141 52.32 -22.25 -75.80
CA VAL A 141 52.98 -21.24 -76.64
C VAL A 141 53.90 -20.37 -75.77
N GLY A 142 55.21 -20.44 -76.03
CA GLY A 142 56.09 -19.27 -76.05
C GLY A 142 56.43 -18.58 -74.73
N LEU A 143 57.13 -19.28 -73.83
CA LEU A 143 58.16 -18.61 -73.03
C LEU A 143 59.23 -18.12 -74.00
N ARG A 144 59.10 -16.88 -74.51
CA ARG A 144 60.28 -16.09 -74.84
C ARG A 144 61.00 -15.91 -73.51
N ALA A 145 62.19 -16.46 -73.43
CA ALA A 145 63.13 -16.25 -72.35
C ALA A 145 63.38 -14.74 -72.18
N ALA A 146 62.54 -14.08 -71.39
CA ALA A 146 62.93 -12.91 -70.62
C ALA A 146 63.59 -13.49 -69.39
N ALA A 147 64.92 -13.48 -69.40
CA ALA A 147 65.79 -14.01 -68.38
C ALA A 147 65.21 -13.79 -66.98
N ALA A 148 64.78 -14.89 -66.33
CA ALA A 148 64.97 -14.98 -64.90
C ALA A 148 66.46 -14.70 -64.70
N ARG A 149 66.79 -13.50 -64.24
CA ARG A 149 68.02 -13.30 -63.48
C ARG A 149 67.89 -14.26 -62.32
N ILE A 150 68.44 -15.45 -62.50
CA ILE A 150 68.88 -16.32 -61.43
C ILE A 150 69.78 -15.41 -60.61
N GLY A 151 69.22 -14.84 -59.54
CA GLY A 151 70.03 -14.33 -58.44
C GLY A 151 70.99 -15.45 -58.04
N PRO A 152 72.23 -15.13 -57.67
CA PRO A 152 73.25 -16.14 -57.48
C PRO A 152 72.72 -17.21 -56.53
N GLY A 153 72.88 -18.49 -56.90
CA GLY A 153 72.62 -19.61 -55.99
C GLY A 153 73.37 -19.38 -54.68
N PRO A 154 72.91 -19.97 -53.56
CA PRO A 154 73.46 -19.65 -52.25
C PRO A 154 74.97 -19.88 -52.24
N ALA A 155 75.70 -18.81 -51.97
CA ALA A 155 77.10 -18.92 -51.60
C ALA A 155 77.18 -19.87 -50.40
N ARG A 156 78.11 -20.85 -50.46
CA ARG A 156 78.36 -21.82 -49.40
C ARG A 156 78.50 -21.09 -48.06
N GLY A 157 77.52 -21.24 -47.16
CA GLY A 157 77.51 -20.65 -45.82
C GLY A 157 76.25 -19.87 -45.41
N GLY A 158 75.27 -19.63 -46.29
CA GLY A 158 74.02 -18.92 -45.95
C GLY A 158 72.89 -19.84 -45.47
N HIS A 159 72.21 -19.47 -44.38
CA HIS A 159 71.03 -20.20 -43.87
C HIS A 159 69.85 -20.13 -44.85
N GLN A 160 69.03 -21.20 -44.90
CA GLN A 160 67.82 -21.23 -45.73
C GLN A 160 66.80 -20.20 -45.23
N TRP A 161 66.25 -19.41 -46.16
CA TRP A 161 65.24 -18.41 -45.84
C TRP A 161 63.99 -19.07 -45.24
N GLN A 162 63.58 -18.57 -44.08
CA GLN A 162 62.32 -18.90 -43.43
C GLN A 162 61.41 -17.68 -43.49
N PRO A 163 60.08 -17.87 -43.61
CA PRO A 163 59.12 -16.80 -43.47
C PRO A 163 59.38 -15.97 -42.20
N ASP A 164 59.52 -14.67 -42.37
CA ASP A 164 59.52 -13.71 -41.28
C ASP A 164 58.09 -13.42 -40.81
N VAL A 165 57.96 -12.68 -39.71
CA VAL A 165 56.65 -12.31 -39.14
C VAL A 165 55.82 -11.51 -40.13
N GLU A 166 56.46 -10.69 -40.96
CA GLU A 166 55.82 -9.91 -42.02
C GLU A 166 55.19 -10.83 -43.08
N TRP A 167 55.91 -11.88 -43.52
CA TRP A 167 55.36 -12.89 -44.42
C TRP A 167 54.17 -13.62 -43.79
N ALA A 168 54.22 -13.98 -42.51
CA ALA A 168 53.13 -14.69 -41.84
C ALA A 168 51.86 -13.81 -41.66
N GLN A 169 52.02 -12.52 -41.38
CA GLN A 169 50.89 -11.59 -41.21
C GLN A 169 50.11 -11.36 -42.50
N GLN A 170 50.74 -11.49 -43.67
CA GLN A 170 50.05 -11.42 -44.97
C GLN A 170 48.99 -12.52 -45.14
N TYR A 171 49.10 -13.64 -44.41
CA TYR A 171 48.13 -14.74 -44.42
C TYR A 171 47.16 -14.74 -43.22
N ALA A 172 47.35 -13.83 -42.26
CA ALA A 172 46.60 -13.80 -41.00
C ALA A 172 45.34 -12.90 -41.04
N GLY A 173 45.12 -12.16 -42.14
CA GLY A 173 43.95 -11.31 -42.32
C GLY A 173 42.65 -12.08 -42.59
N ALA A 174 41.51 -11.39 -42.49
CA ALA A 174 40.21 -11.97 -42.85
C ALA A 174 40.12 -12.39 -44.33
N VAL A 175 40.90 -11.72 -45.20
CA VAL A 175 40.99 -11.99 -46.64
C VAL A 175 42.44 -11.91 -47.11
N MET A 176 42.77 -12.67 -48.16
CA MET A 176 44.13 -12.72 -48.72
C MET A 176 44.53 -11.45 -49.48
N TYR A 177 43.57 -10.71 -50.04
CA TYR A 177 43.82 -9.47 -50.79
C TYR A 177 42.85 -8.37 -50.30
N PRO A 178 43.29 -7.49 -49.39
CA PRO A 178 42.49 -6.38 -48.91
C PRO A 178 42.18 -5.38 -50.04
N SER A 179 40.90 -5.01 -50.15
CA SER A 179 40.38 -3.96 -51.00
C SER A 179 39.69 -2.90 -50.14
N LYS A 180 39.43 -1.71 -50.68
CA LYS A 180 38.71 -0.62 -49.96
C LYS A 180 37.36 -1.05 -49.37
N GLU A 181 36.75 -2.10 -49.91
CA GLU A 181 35.48 -2.65 -49.42
C GLU A 181 35.67 -3.70 -48.31
N THR A 182 36.78 -4.43 -48.31
CA THR A 182 37.07 -5.56 -47.40
C THR A 182 37.93 -5.18 -46.20
N GLU A 183 38.42 -3.95 -46.13
CA GLU A 183 39.13 -3.39 -44.96
C GLU A 183 38.33 -3.46 -43.65
N LYS A 184 36.99 -3.51 -43.73
CA LYS A 184 36.11 -3.60 -42.56
C LYS A 184 36.03 -5.00 -41.95
N TRP A 185 36.56 -6.02 -42.62
CA TRP A 185 36.42 -7.40 -42.17
C TRP A 185 37.55 -7.76 -41.21
N VAL A 186 37.16 -8.00 -39.95
CA VAL A 186 38.05 -8.51 -38.91
C VAL A 186 38.05 -10.04 -38.99
N PRO A 187 39.19 -10.72 -38.81
CA PRO A 187 39.20 -12.18 -38.74
C PRO A 187 38.25 -12.65 -37.63
N PRO A 188 37.58 -13.80 -37.81
CA PRO A 188 36.68 -14.32 -36.80
C PRO A 188 37.44 -14.54 -35.49
N PRO A 189 36.76 -14.39 -34.34
CA PRO A 189 37.37 -14.71 -33.07
C PRO A 189 37.78 -16.19 -33.05
N TRP A 190 38.92 -16.52 -32.43
CA TRP A 190 39.49 -17.88 -32.44
C TRP A 190 38.57 -18.99 -31.91
N ASN A 191 37.54 -18.61 -31.13
CA ASN A 191 36.56 -19.51 -30.55
C ASN A 191 35.24 -19.58 -31.36
N ASP A 192 35.18 -18.94 -32.53
CA ASP A 192 34.01 -18.78 -33.40
C ASP A 192 32.75 -18.28 -32.67
N LYS A 193 32.94 -17.61 -31.53
CA LYS A 193 31.87 -17.03 -30.72
C LYS A 193 32.07 -15.53 -30.66
N ASP A 194 31.14 -14.83 -31.30
CA ASP A 194 31.02 -13.40 -31.11
C ASP A 194 30.82 -13.11 -29.61
N PRO A 195 31.40 -12.02 -29.09
CA PRO A 195 31.11 -11.60 -27.73
C PRO A 195 29.60 -11.44 -27.60
N VAL A 196 29.01 -12.14 -26.63
CA VAL A 196 27.56 -12.12 -26.42
C VAL A 196 27.16 -10.68 -26.13
N ALA A 197 26.48 -10.05 -27.08
CA ALA A 197 25.86 -8.76 -26.83
C ALA A 197 24.79 -8.98 -25.76
N HIS A 198 25.10 -8.62 -24.51
CA HIS A 198 24.11 -8.62 -23.42
C HIS A 198 23.03 -7.59 -23.76
N LYS A 199 22.01 -8.03 -24.50
CA LYS A 199 20.79 -7.25 -24.70
C LYS A 199 20.13 -7.14 -23.34
N LYS A 200 20.19 -5.95 -22.73
CA LYS A 200 19.41 -5.66 -21.53
C LYS A 200 17.94 -5.85 -21.91
N ILE A 201 17.30 -6.86 -21.33
CA ILE A 201 15.86 -7.06 -21.45
C ILE A 201 15.22 -5.83 -20.81
N SER A 202 14.52 -5.02 -21.60
CA SER A 202 13.79 -3.87 -21.08
C SER A 202 12.62 -4.40 -20.24
N THR A 203 12.59 -4.04 -18.97
CA THR A 203 11.42 -4.26 -18.12
C THR A 203 10.27 -3.38 -18.61
N LEU A 204 9.06 -3.92 -18.54
CA LEU A 204 7.84 -3.18 -18.87
C LEU A 204 7.43 -2.38 -17.63
N THR A 205 7.40 -1.06 -17.73
CA THR A 205 6.86 -0.21 -16.67
C THR A 205 5.36 -0.01 -16.86
N ILE A 206 4.54 -0.56 -15.96
CA ILE A 206 3.09 -0.32 -15.95
C ILE A 206 2.75 0.65 -14.82
N ASN A 207 1.96 1.67 -15.17
CA ASN A 207 1.35 2.55 -14.18
C ASN A 207 -0.05 2.04 -13.86
N PHE A 208 -0.20 1.49 -12.66
CA PHE A 208 -1.50 1.30 -12.06
C PHE A 208 -2.02 2.67 -11.61
N GLY A 209 -3.00 3.18 -12.35
CA GLY A 209 -3.49 4.54 -12.15
C GLY A 209 -4.31 4.69 -10.86
N PRO A 210 -4.49 5.93 -10.37
CA PRO A 210 -5.34 6.21 -9.20
C PRO A 210 -6.80 5.81 -9.38
N GLN A 211 -7.26 5.67 -10.62
CA GLN A 211 -8.62 5.26 -10.97
C GLN A 211 -8.61 3.76 -11.30
N HIS A 212 -8.54 2.93 -10.26
CA HIS A 212 -8.68 1.48 -10.39
C HIS A 212 -9.47 0.91 -9.19
N PRO A 213 -10.43 0.00 -9.40
CA PRO A 213 -11.25 -0.55 -8.32
C PRO A 213 -10.43 -1.22 -7.21
N ALA A 214 -9.45 -2.06 -7.57
CA ALA A 214 -8.55 -2.72 -6.61
C ALA A 214 -7.57 -1.78 -5.87
N ALA A 215 -7.54 -0.49 -6.19
CA ALA A 215 -6.76 0.48 -5.44
C ALA A 215 -7.46 0.95 -4.16
N HIS A 216 -8.73 0.55 -3.89
CA HIS A 216 -9.54 0.96 -2.73
C HIS A 216 -9.38 2.41 -2.30
N GLY A 217 -9.48 3.31 -3.28
CA GLY A 217 -9.21 4.72 -3.10
C GLY A 217 -8.30 5.23 -4.19
N VAL A 218 -7.25 5.96 -3.80
CA VAL A 218 -6.43 6.75 -4.71
C VAL A 218 -4.97 6.37 -4.51
N LEU A 219 -4.54 5.28 -5.14
CA LEU A 219 -3.16 4.79 -5.11
C LEU A 219 -2.59 4.73 -6.53
N ARG A 220 -1.37 5.23 -6.71
CA ARG A 220 -0.62 5.05 -7.95
C ARG A 220 0.52 4.08 -7.71
N LEU A 221 0.49 2.91 -8.36
CA LEU A 221 1.61 1.95 -8.32
C LEU A 221 2.36 2.00 -9.64
N VAL A 222 3.66 2.25 -9.58
CA VAL A 222 4.56 2.08 -10.72
C VAL A 222 5.22 0.73 -10.57
N MET A 223 4.87 -0.21 -11.45
CA MET A 223 5.39 -1.58 -11.39
C MET A 223 6.36 -1.81 -12.55
N GLU A 224 7.54 -2.34 -12.23
CA GLU A 224 8.47 -2.87 -13.21
C GLU A 224 8.26 -4.37 -13.36
N LEU A 225 7.74 -4.77 -14.51
CA LEU A 225 7.43 -6.16 -14.82
C LEU A 225 8.46 -6.78 -15.75
N SER A 226 8.73 -8.06 -15.52
CA SER A 226 9.47 -8.94 -16.41
C SER A 226 8.50 -10.01 -16.91
N GLY A 227 7.82 -9.74 -18.02
CA GLY A 227 6.67 -10.55 -18.45
C GLY A 227 5.50 -10.31 -17.48
N GLU A 228 5.03 -11.37 -16.82
CA GLU A 228 3.96 -11.30 -15.81
C GLU A 228 4.49 -11.11 -14.38
N THR A 229 5.79 -11.38 -14.16
CA THR A 229 6.41 -11.33 -12.83
C THR A 229 6.81 -9.91 -12.46
N VAL A 230 6.50 -9.53 -11.23
CA VAL A 230 6.84 -8.25 -10.64
C VAL A 230 8.29 -8.29 -10.16
N ARG A 231 9.11 -7.36 -10.64
CA ARG A 231 10.48 -7.16 -10.14
C ARG A 231 10.57 -6.08 -9.08
N ARG A 232 9.80 -5.01 -9.24
CA ARG A 232 9.80 -3.86 -8.35
C ARG A 232 8.45 -3.17 -8.39
N CYS A 233 7.97 -2.77 -7.22
CA CYS A 233 6.74 -1.99 -7.04
C CYS A 233 7.05 -0.71 -6.26
N ASP A 234 6.83 0.44 -6.91
CA ASP A 234 6.96 1.75 -6.27
C ASP A 234 5.54 2.34 -6.01
N PRO A 235 5.02 2.29 -4.76
CA PRO A 235 3.77 2.96 -4.41
C PRO A 235 3.97 4.47 -4.24
N HIS A 236 3.37 5.24 -5.15
CA HIS A 236 3.25 6.69 -4.99
C HIS A 236 1.99 7.02 -4.20
N ILE A 237 2.21 7.56 -3.00
CA ILE A 237 1.19 8.05 -2.07
C ILE A 237 1.19 9.58 -2.02
N GLY A 238 0.32 10.17 -1.20
CA GLY A 238 0.17 11.62 -1.01
C GLY A 238 -0.98 12.24 -1.82
N LEU A 239 -1.75 11.43 -2.55
CA LEU A 239 -2.89 11.90 -3.33
C LEU A 239 -4.07 12.31 -2.43
N LEU A 240 -4.12 11.77 -1.20
CA LEU A 240 -5.13 12.12 -0.19
C LEU A 240 -4.53 12.91 0.98
N HIS A 241 -3.32 13.45 0.86
CA HIS A 241 -2.68 14.21 1.94
C HIS A 241 -3.38 15.56 2.16
N ARG A 242 -3.86 15.79 3.38
CA ARG A 242 -4.65 16.98 3.75
C ARG A 242 -3.93 17.91 4.73
N GLY A 243 -2.69 17.61 5.11
CA GLY A 243 -1.97 18.35 6.15
C GLY A 243 -2.67 18.29 7.51
N THR A 244 -3.24 17.14 7.86
CA THR A 244 -4.04 16.94 9.09
C THR A 244 -3.24 17.26 10.35
N GLU A 245 -2.01 16.77 10.45
CA GLU A 245 -1.11 17.04 11.57
C GLU A 245 -0.84 18.54 11.74
N LYS A 246 -0.79 19.29 10.63
CA LYS A 246 -0.57 20.74 10.66
C LYS A 246 -1.82 21.50 11.10
N LEU A 247 -3.00 21.04 10.69
CA LEU A 247 -4.27 21.63 11.13
C LEU A 247 -4.53 21.40 12.62
N ILE A 248 -4.05 20.28 13.17
CA ILE A 248 -4.15 19.97 14.60
C ILE A 248 -3.36 20.99 15.45
N GLU A 249 -2.18 21.44 15.01
CA GLU A 249 -1.36 22.44 15.73
C GLU A 249 -2.09 23.78 15.95
N TYR A 250 -3.04 24.12 15.08
CA TYR A 250 -3.81 25.37 15.17
C TYR A 250 -5.13 25.25 15.94
N LYS A 251 -5.48 24.06 16.43
CA LYS A 251 -6.76 23.76 17.06
C LYS A 251 -6.58 23.31 18.51
N THR A 252 -7.61 23.47 19.34
CA THR A 252 -7.58 22.94 20.71
C THR A 252 -7.76 21.43 20.72
N TYR A 253 -7.45 20.75 21.82
CA TYR A 253 -7.55 19.29 21.92
C TYR A 253 -8.95 18.76 21.55
N LEU A 254 -10.01 19.41 22.05
CA LEU A 254 -11.39 19.02 21.72
C LEU A 254 -11.74 19.26 20.24
N GLN A 255 -11.23 20.34 19.64
CA GLN A 255 -11.44 20.64 18.22
C GLN A 255 -10.60 19.75 17.29
N ALA A 256 -9.49 19.20 17.78
CA ALA A 256 -8.62 18.29 17.06
C ALA A 256 -9.16 16.86 17.02
N LEU A 257 -9.98 16.45 18.00
CA LEU A 257 -10.56 15.10 18.09
C LEU A 257 -11.18 14.59 16.76
N PRO A 258 -12.02 15.35 16.03
CA PRO A 258 -12.67 14.83 14.82
C PRO A 258 -11.72 14.60 13.63
N TYR A 259 -10.45 15.02 13.72
CA TYR A 259 -9.47 14.61 12.71
C TYR A 259 -9.17 13.12 12.81
N PHE A 260 -9.09 12.57 14.02
CA PHE A 260 -8.80 11.15 14.25
C PHE A 260 -9.89 10.23 13.69
N ASP A 261 -11.16 10.65 13.75
CA ASP A 261 -12.29 9.95 13.10
C ASP A 261 -12.18 9.82 11.58
N ARG A 262 -11.42 10.72 10.95
CA ARG A 262 -11.36 10.88 9.49
C ARG A 262 -10.08 10.35 8.89
N LEU A 263 -9.14 9.87 9.72
CA LEU A 263 -7.90 9.23 9.27
C LEU A 263 -8.21 7.82 8.76
N ASP A 264 -8.29 6.84 9.66
CA ASP A 264 -8.91 5.57 9.35
C ASP A 264 -10.43 5.71 9.52
N TYR A 265 -11.08 6.07 8.42
CA TYR A 265 -12.53 6.30 8.36
C TYR A 265 -13.35 5.00 8.44
N VAL A 266 -12.71 3.84 8.63
CA VAL A 266 -13.39 2.56 8.91
C VAL A 266 -13.37 2.25 10.41
N SER A 267 -12.32 2.63 11.14
CA SER A 267 -12.24 2.47 12.60
C SER A 267 -12.23 3.77 13.39
N MET A 268 -13.36 4.49 13.33
CA MET A 268 -13.53 5.83 13.92
C MET A 268 -13.27 5.84 15.43
N MET A 269 -14.01 5.04 16.21
CA MET A 269 -13.92 5.05 17.69
C MET A 269 -12.56 4.57 18.20
N CYS A 270 -11.89 3.63 17.51
CA CYS A 270 -10.54 3.22 17.90
C CYS A 270 -9.57 4.40 17.80
N ASN A 271 -9.64 5.20 16.73
CA ASN A 271 -8.76 6.36 16.59
C ASN A 271 -9.05 7.44 17.65
N GLU A 272 -10.33 7.68 17.95
CA GLU A 272 -10.74 8.55 19.06
C GLU A 272 -10.17 8.05 20.39
N GLN A 273 -10.24 6.75 20.64
CA GLN A 273 -9.73 6.11 21.85
C GLN A 273 -8.21 6.29 21.98
N ALA A 274 -7.45 6.09 20.89
CA ALA A 274 -6.01 6.32 20.89
C ALA A 274 -5.65 7.75 21.28
N TYR A 275 -6.38 8.73 20.71
CA TYR A 275 -6.19 10.13 21.02
C TYR A 275 -6.62 10.49 22.45
N ALA A 276 -7.76 9.97 22.90
CA ALA A 276 -8.25 10.18 24.25
C ALA A 276 -7.28 9.64 25.29
N LEU A 277 -6.74 8.43 25.11
CA LEU A 277 -5.73 7.84 25.99
C LEU A 277 -4.42 8.64 25.98
N ALA A 278 -4.00 9.18 24.83
CA ALA A 278 -2.81 10.04 24.73
C ALA A 278 -2.94 11.30 25.60
N VAL A 279 -4.11 11.95 25.52
CA VAL A 279 -4.43 13.17 26.26
C VAL A 279 -4.66 12.87 27.74
N GLU A 280 -5.35 11.79 28.08
CA GLU A 280 -5.58 11.33 29.46
C GLU A 280 -4.26 11.00 30.18
N LYS A 281 -3.31 10.40 29.46
CA LYS A 281 -1.97 10.13 29.98
C LYS A 281 -1.17 11.41 30.24
N LEU A 282 -1.33 12.45 29.43
CA LEU A 282 -0.70 13.77 29.68
C LEU A 282 -1.39 14.52 30.83
N LEU A 283 -2.71 14.38 30.97
CA LEU A 283 -3.49 15.00 32.03
C LEU A 283 -3.38 14.25 33.37
N ASN A 284 -2.83 13.03 33.39
CA ASN A 284 -2.77 12.14 34.55
C ASN A 284 -4.15 11.83 35.16
N ILE A 285 -5.13 11.52 34.30
CA ILE A 285 -6.50 11.25 34.72
C ILE A 285 -6.90 9.83 34.33
N ARG A 286 -7.70 9.22 35.20
CA ARG A 286 -8.34 7.93 34.93
C ARG A 286 -9.82 8.13 34.63
N PRO A 287 -10.32 7.68 33.46
CA PRO A 287 -11.76 7.71 33.19
C PRO A 287 -12.52 6.75 34.13
N PRO A 288 -13.81 7.00 34.41
CA PRO A 288 -14.61 6.15 35.28
C PRO A 288 -14.83 4.76 34.68
N LEU A 289 -15.05 3.75 35.53
CA LEU A 289 -15.17 2.35 35.12
C LEU A 289 -16.22 2.14 34.02
N ARG A 290 -17.42 2.71 34.16
CA ARG A 290 -18.48 2.60 33.15
C ARG A 290 -18.04 3.13 31.79
N ALA A 291 -17.34 4.26 31.74
CA ALA A 291 -16.81 4.82 30.50
C ALA A 291 -15.79 3.90 29.84
N GLN A 292 -14.93 3.25 30.63
CA GLN A 292 -13.95 2.29 30.11
C GLN A 292 -14.64 1.07 29.49
N TRP A 293 -15.66 0.52 30.14
CA TRP A 293 -16.47 -0.59 29.58
C TRP A 293 -17.19 -0.19 28.28
N ILE A 294 -17.77 1.01 28.23
CA ILE A 294 -18.42 1.52 27.02
C ILE A 294 -17.39 1.69 25.88
N ARG A 295 -16.19 2.20 26.17
CA ARG A 295 -15.11 2.31 25.18
C ARG A 295 -14.71 0.95 24.63
N VAL A 296 -14.50 -0.05 25.51
CA VAL A 296 -14.15 -1.42 25.07
C VAL A 296 -15.27 -2.03 24.23
N LEU A 297 -16.53 -1.86 24.64
CA LEU A 297 -17.68 -2.35 23.87
C LEU A 297 -17.70 -1.78 22.44
N PHE A 298 -17.61 -0.45 22.29
CA PHE A 298 -17.61 0.17 20.96
C PHE A 298 -16.31 -0.04 20.19
N ALA A 299 -15.17 -0.20 20.85
CA ALA A 299 -13.91 -0.55 20.20
C ALA A 299 -14.00 -1.93 19.53
N GLU A 300 -14.62 -2.91 20.18
CA GLU A 300 -14.82 -4.24 19.60
C GLU A 300 -15.92 -4.26 18.52
N ILE A 301 -16.98 -3.46 18.64
CA ILE A 301 -17.92 -3.23 17.52
C ILE A 301 -17.20 -2.58 16.33
N THR A 302 -16.29 -1.63 16.59
CA THR A 302 -15.46 -1.02 15.55
C THR A 302 -14.52 -2.04 14.91
N ARG A 303 -14.00 -2.99 15.70
CA ARG A 303 -13.17 -4.09 15.19
C ARG A 303 -13.95 -5.00 14.25
N LEU A 304 -15.20 -5.35 14.60
CA LEU A 304 -16.11 -6.05 13.70
C LEU A 304 -16.34 -5.27 12.41
N LEU A 305 -16.69 -3.98 12.51
CA LEU A 305 -16.90 -3.10 11.36
C LEU A 305 -15.70 -3.08 10.39
N ASN A 306 -14.48 -3.05 10.94
CA ASN A 306 -13.26 -3.00 10.14
C ASN A 306 -12.91 -4.35 9.53
N HIS A 307 -12.96 -5.45 10.29
CA HIS A 307 -12.68 -6.78 9.73
C HIS A 307 -13.70 -7.20 8.67
N ILE A 308 -14.98 -6.83 8.82
CA ILE A 308 -16.00 -7.02 7.78
C ILE A 308 -15.57 -6.30 6.51
N MET A 309 -15.21 -5.01 6.62
CA MET A 309 -14.75 -4.23 5.47
C MET A 309 -13.54 -4.92 4.83
N ALA A 310 -12.49 -5.18 5.61
CA ALA A 310 -11.25 -5.78 5.13
C ALA A 310 -11.45 -7.13 4.42
N VAL A 311 -12.22 -8.04 5.00
CA VAL A 311 -12.45 -9.37 4.44
C VAL A 311 -13.30 -9.28 3.17
N THR A 312 -14.35 -8.47 3.19
CA THR A 312 -15.28 -8.39 2.05
C THR A 312 -14.73 -7.61 0.87
N THR A 313 -13.98 -6.54 1.09
CA THR A 313 -13.31 -5.81 0.00
C THR A 313 -12.18 -6.63 -0.61
N HIS A 314 -11.41 -7.34 0.21
CA HIS A 314 -10.41 -8.29 -0.28
C HIS A 314 -11.05 -9.42 -1.10
N ALA A 315 -12.19 -9.94 -0.66
CA ALA A 315 -12.95 -10.93 -1.41
C ALA A 315 -13.44 -10.36 -2.76
N LEU A 316 -13.96 -9.13 -2.76
CA LEU A 316 -14.45 -8.43 -3.94
C LEU A 316 -13.34 -8.19 -4.98
N ASP A 317 -12.14 -7.81 -4.54
CA ASP A 317 -10.99 -7.59 -5.43
C ASP A 317 -10.50 -8.86 -6.13
N ILE A 318 -10.54 -9.98 -5.42
CA ILE A 318 -10.19 -11.29 -5.99
C ILE A 318 -11.31 -11.78 -6.92
N GLY A 319 -12.56 -11.32 -6.71
CA GLY A 319 -13.70 -11.55 -7.60
C GLY A 319 -14.95 -12.14 -6.92
N ALA A 320 -14.91 -12.40 -5.62
CA ALA A 320 -16.05 -12.91 -4.85
C ALA A 320 -16.96 -11.76 -4.38
N MET A 321 -18.02 -11.49 -5.16
CA MET A 321 -18.91 -10.35 -4.92
C MET A 321 -19.98 -10.58 -3.83
N THR A 322 -20.42 -11.81 -3.60
CA THR A 322 -21.60 -12.08 -2.75
C THR A 322 -21.40 -11.78 -1.25
N PRO A 323 -20.25 -12.10 -0.59
CA PRO A 323 -20.08 -11.83 0.84
C PRO A 323 -20.10 -10.35 1.18
N PHE A 324 -19.70 -9.51 0.22
CA PHE A 324 -19.71 -8.07 0.36
C PHE A 324 -21.13 -7.56 0.66
N PHE A 325 -22.13 -8.02 -0.10
CA PHE A 325 -23.50 -7.59 0.13
C PHE A 325 -24.10 -8.17 1.41
N TRP A 326 -23.78 -9.41 1.77
CA TRP A 326 -24.28 -10.05 2.99
C TRP A 326 -23.78 -9.34 4.24
N MET A 327 -22.47 -9.11 4.35
CA MET A 327 -21.91 -8.49 5.55
C MET A 327 -22.14 -6.98 5.61
N PHE A 328 -22.40 -6.32 4.47
CA PHE A 328 -22.77 -4.90 4.48
C PHE A 328 -24.17 -4.65 5.07
N GLU A 329 -25.07 -5.63 5.01
CA GLU A 329 -26.33 -5.56 5.78
C GLU A 329 -26.06 -5.54 7.29
N GLU A 330 -25.18 -6.42 7.77
CA GLU A 330 -24.78 -6.45 9.18
C GLU A 330 -23.99 -5.20 9.59
N ARG A 331 -23.20 -4.65 8.66
CA ARG A 331 -22.51 -3.37 8.83
C ARG A 331 -23.48 -2.21 9.00
N GLU A 332 -24.59 -2.22 8.28
CA GLU A 332 -25.63 -1.20 8.40
C GLU A 332 -26.31 -1.23 9.78
N LYS A 333 -26.62 -2.43 10.29
CA LYS A 333 -27.16 -2.62 11.66
C LYS A 333 -26.21 -2.04 12.72
N MET A 334 -24.91 -2.24 12.56
CA MET A 334 -23.92 -1.64 13.45
C MET A 334 -23.83 -0.10 13.32
N PHE A 335 -24.06 0.46 12.14
CA PHE A 335 -24.16 1.92 11.98
C PHE A 335 -25.40 2.51 12.65
N GLU A 336 -26.50 1.75 12.74
CA GLU A 336 -27.66 2.16 13.53
C GLU A 336 -27.30 2.31 15.02
N PHE A 337 -26.46 1.42 15.56
CA PHE A 337 -25.96 1.57 16.94
C PHE A 337 -25.14 2.85 17.10
N TYR A 338 -24.32 3.21 16.11
CA TYR A 338 -23.50 4.43 16.15
C TYR A 338 -24.38 5.68 16.09
N GLU A 339 -25.40 5.64 15.25
CA GLU A 339 -26.38 6.71 15.12
C GLU A 339 -27.18 6.90 16.41
N ARG A 340 -27.63 5.82 17.05
CA ARG A 340 -28.37 5.90 18.31
C ARG A 340 -27.55 6.50 19.46
N VAL A 341 -26.24 6.26 19.46
CA VAL A 341 -25.34 6.67 20.54
C VAL A 341 -24.81 8.09 20.35
N SER A 342 -24.48 8.46 19.11
CA SER A 342 -23.81 9.72 18.79
C SER A 342 -24.66 10.71 17.98
N GLY A 343 -25.69 10.21 17.30
CA GLY A 343 -26.46 10.95 16.28
C GLY A 343 -25.83 10.93 14.88
N ALA A 344 -24.64 10.33 14.73
CA ALA A 344 -23.95 10.20 13.44
C ALA A 344 -23.67 8.73 13.12
N ARG A 345 -23.77 8.37 11.85
CA ARG A 345 -23.58 6.98 11.39
C ARG A 345 -22.12 6.53 11.37
N MET A 346 -21.17 7.43 11.06
CA MET A 346 -19.75 7.10 11.00
C MET A 346 -18.89 7.95 11.95
N HIS A 347 -18.71 9.23 11.64
CA HIS A 347 -17.88 10.12 12.45
C HIS A 347 -18.65 10.58 13.70
N ALA A 348 -18.42 9.90 14.83
CA ALA A 348 -19.24 10.01 16.03
C ALA A 348 -18.78 11.11 17.02
N ALA A 349 -17.50 11.46 17.07
CA ALA A 349 -16.90 12.34 18.07
C ALA A 349 -17.35 11.98 19.51
N TYR A 350 -17.43 10.69 19.81
CA TYR A 350 -18.12 10.13 20.98
C TYR A 350 -17.17 9.85 22.14
N ILE A 351 -16.06 9.17 21.88
CA ILE A 351 -14.97 8.98 22.83
C ILE A 351 -14.18 10.29 22.90
N ARG A 352 -14.10 10.86 24.10
CA ARG A 352 -13.41 12.14 24.33
C ARG A 352 -12.38 11.98 25.42
N PRO A 353 -11.33 12.82 25.45
CA PRO A 353 -10.45 12.89 26.62
C PRO A 353 -11.28 13.16 27.88
N GLY A 354 -11.17 12.28 28.89
CA GLY A 354 -11.96 12.30 30.12
C GLY A 354 -13.15 11.34 30.17
N GLY A 355 -13.31 10.45 29.19
CA GLY A 355 -14.33 9.41 29.17
C GLY A 355 -15.15 9.37 27.88
N VAL A 356 -16.47 9.45 28.01
CA VAL A 356 -17.42 9.35 26.90
C VAL A 356 -18.34 10.57 26.90
N HIS A 357 -18.79 11.02 25.72
CA HIS A 357 -19.58 12.25 25.62
C HIS A 357 -21.00 12.15 26.22
N GLN A 358 -21.71 11.06 25.91
CA GLN A 358 -23.09 10.80 26.34
C GLN A 358 -23.24 9.33 26.73
N ASP A 359 -24.20 9.02 27.61
CA ASP A 359 -24.42 7.62 28.01
C ASP A 359 -25.19 6.87 26.92
N LEU A 360 -25.22 5.55 27.01
CA LEU A 360 -26.01 4.70 26.14
C LEU A 360 -27.50 5.03 26.28
N PRO A 361 -28.25 5.15 25.17
CA PRO A 361 -29.71 5.25 25.25
C PRO A 361 -30.33 3.96 25.80
N LEU A 362 -31.48 4.10 26.47
CA LEU A 362 -32.22 2.97 27.03
C LEU A 362 -32.59 1.96 25.93
N GLY A 363 -32.45 0.66 26.23
CA GLY A 363 -32.76 -0.45 25.33
C GLY A 363 -31.65 -0.85 24.34
N LEU A 364 -30.59 -0.04 24.17
CA LEU A 364 -29.54 -0.36 23.20
C LEU A 364 -28.77 -1.64 23.50
N MET A 365 -28.58 -1.98 24.78
CA MET A 365 -27.85 -3.19 25.17
C MET A 365 -28.57 -4.47 24.73
N ASP A 366 -29.90 -4.48 24.77
CA ASP A 366 -30.72 -5.61 24.33
C ASP A 366 -30.63 -5.80 22.82
N ASP A 367 -30.65 -4.69 22.06
CA ASP A 367 -30.51 -4.72 20.61
C ASP A 367 -29.12 -5.23 20.16
N ILE A 368 -28.05 -4.81 20.86
CA ILE A 368 -26.69 -5.32 20.61
C ILE A 368 -26.63 -6.82 20.92
N TYR A 369 -27.30 -7.28 21.98
CA TYR A 369 -27.35 -8.69 22.33
C TYR A 369 -28.07 -9.55 21.28
N GLU A 370 -29.18 -9.07 20.72
CA GLU A 370 -29.87 -9.73 19.60
C GLU A 370 -28.99 -9.78 18.35
N PHE A 371 -28.30 -8.69 18.03
CA PHE A 371 -27.35 -8.65 16.92
C PHE A 371 -26.24 -9.70 17.07
N VAL A 372 -25.60 -9.77 18.24
CA VAL A 372 -24.48 -10.71 18.46
C VAL A 372 -24.89 -12.17 18.31
N LYS A 373 -26.10 -12.54 18.74
CA LYS A 373 -26.65 -13.91 18.54
C LYS A 373 -26.73 -14.27 17.06
N ASN A 374 -27.25 -13.36 16.24
CA ASN A 374 -27.47 -13.60 14.83
C ASN A 374 -26.16 -13.49 14.02
N PHE A 375 -25.25 -12.62 14.44
CA PHE A 375 -24.02 -12.33 13.71
C PHE A 375 -23.06 -13.53 13.66
N SER A 376 -23.05 -14.40 14.68
CA SER A 376 -22.24 -15.64 14.63
C SER A 376 -22.60 -16.51 13.41
N ILE A 377 -23.91 -16.65 13.12
CA ILE A 377 -24.39 -17.44 11.97
C ILE A 377 -23.94 -16.80 10.66
N ARG A 378 -23.97 -15.46 10.57
CA ARG A 378 -23.51 -14.73 9.38
C ARG A 378 -22.02 -14.93 9.12
N VAL A 379 -21.19 -14.92 10.17
CA VAL A 379 -19.75 -15.20 10.02
C VAL A 379 -19.52 -16.62 9.51
N ASP A 380 -20.27 -17.60 10.03
CA ASP A 380 -20.16 -19.00 9.60
C ASP A 380 -20.56 -19.19 8.12
N GLU A 381 -21.62 -18.50 7.65
CA GLU A 381 -22.03 -18.51 6.24
C GLU A 381 -20.95 -17.93 5.30
N VAL A 382 -20.26 -16.85 5.73
CA VAL A 382 -19.15 -16.27 4.97
C VAL A 382 -17.94 -17.20 4.95
N GLU A 383 -17.64 -17.83 6.09
CA GLU A 383 -16.56 -18.80 6.21
C GLU A 383 -16.80 -20.02 5.31
N GLU A 384 -18.04 -20.54 5.29
CA GLU A 384 -18.41 -21.68 4.45
C GLU A 384 -18.17 -21.40 2.96
N MET A 385 -18.45 -20.16 2.50
CA MET A 385 -18.24 -19.77 1.11
C MET A 385 -16.76 -19.57 0.76
N LEU A 386 -15.96 -18.96 1.65
CA LEU A 386 -14.57 -18.57 1.35
C LEU A 386 -13.53 -19.59 1.81
N THR A 387 -13.57 -20.02 3.07
CA THR A 387 -12.45 -20.70 3.75
C THR A 387 -12.09 -22.03 3.10
N ASN A 388 -13.09 -22.84 2.73
CA ASN A 388 -12.87 -24.15 2.11
C ASN A 388 -12.86 -24.12 0.58
N ASN A 389 -13.10 -22.94 -0.02
CA ASN A 389 -13.13 -22.81 -1.46
C ASN A 389 -11.74 -22.97 -2.07
N ARG A 390 -11.62 -23.89 -3.04
CA ARG A 390 -10.38 -24.15 -3.77
C ARG A 390 -9.83 -22.91 -4.47
N ILE A 391 -10.71 -22.05 -5.00
CA ILE A 391 -10.31 -20.87 -5.76
C ILE A 391 -9.70 -19.85 -4.82
N TRP A 392 -10.35 -19.63 -3.67
CA TRP A 392 -9.85 -18.75 -2.62
C TRP A 392 -8.48 -19.19 -2.12
N LYS A 393 -8.33 -20.48 -1.79
CA LYS A 393 -7.05 -21.07 -1.37
C LYS A 393 -5.95 -20.87 -2.42
N ASN A 394 -6.22 -21.18 -3.68
CA ASN A 394 -5.23 -20.99 -4.76
C ASN A 394 -4.83 -19.53 -4.98
N ARG A 395 -5.67 -18.56 -4.59
CA ARG A 395 -5.44 -17.12 -4.73
C ARG A 395 -4.89 -16.46 -3.47
N THR A 396 -4.63 -17.20 -2.39
CA THR A 396 -4.19 -16.63 -1.10
C THR A 396 -3.07 -17.42 -0.44
N ILE A 397 -3.04 -18.75 -0.61
CA ILE A 397 -1.95 -19.58 -0.11
C ILE A 397 -0.69 -19.29 -0.93
N ASP A 398 0.46 -19.18 -0.24
CA ASP A 398 1.78 -18.88 -0.83
C ASP A 398 1.92 -17.50 -1.49
N ILE A 399 0.98 -16.58 -1.23
CA ILE A 399 1.06 -15.20 -1.71
C ILE A 399 1.49 -14.28 -0.58
N GLY A 400 2.45 -13.38 -0.88
CA GLY A 400 2.88 -12.33 0.02
C GLY A 400 3.46 -12.86 1.33
N VAL A 401 4.22 -13.96 1.27
CA VAL A 401 4.84 -14.60 2.44
C VAL A 401 5.86 -13.65 3.06
N ILE A 402 5.76 -13.46 4.38
CA ILE A 402 6.66 -12.63 5.16
C ILE A 402 7.25 -13.45 6.30
N SER A 403 8.56 -13.38 6.47
CA SER A 403 9.24 -13.98 7.62
C SER A 403 9.04 -13.13 8.89
N ALA A 404 9.07 -13.76 10.06
CA ALA A 404 8.93 -13.06 11.34
C ALA A 404 10.00 -11.95 11.52
N GLU A 405 11.24 -12.18 11.09
CA GLU A 405 12.34 -11.21 11.17
C GLU A 405 12.10 -10.00 10.26
N GLU A 406 11.68 -10.24 9.01
CA GLU A 406 11.33 -9.15 8.09
C GLU A 406 10.13 -8.37 8.62
N ALA A 407 9.11 -9.03 9.17
CA ALA A 407 7.94 -8.36 9.71
C ALA A 407 8.30 -7.35 10.81
N LEU A 408 9.26 -7.70 11.68
CA LEU A 408 9.78 -6.81 12.71
C LEU A 408 10.64 -5.68 12.14
N ASN A 409 11.55 -5.99 11.21
CA ASN A 409 12.45 -5.00 10.61
C ASN A 409 11.70 -3.93 9.80
N TYR A 410 10.62 -4.31 9.09
CA TYR A 410 9.76 -3.38 8.35
C TYR A 410 8.76 -2.64 9.26
N GLY A 411 8.73 -2.95 10.56
CA GLY A 411 7.84 -2.30 11.52
C GLY A 411 6.37 -2.64 11.32
N PHE A 412 6.05 -3.85 10.82
CA PHE A 412 4.66 -4.30 10.75
C PHE A 412 4.07 -4.44 12.14
N SER A 413 2.74 -4.41 12.20
CA SER A 413 1.95 -4.53 13.42
C SER A 413 0.61 -5.20 13.15
N GLY A 414 -0.08 -5.65 14.20
CA GLY A 414 -1.39 -6.26 14.11
C GLY A 414 -1.40 -7.63 13.43
N VAL A 415 -2.38 -7.82 12.56
CA VAL A 415 -2.62 -9.08 11.82
C VAL A 415 -1.41 -9.48 10.98
N MET A 416 -0.63 -8.52 10.47
CA MET A 416 0.58 -8.81 9.69
C MET A 416 1.68 -9.49 10.53
N LEU A 417 1.85 -9.09 11.79
CA LEU A 417 2.78 -9.77 12.72
C LEU A 417 2.23 -11.11 13.17
N ARG A 418 0.94 -11.16 13.56
CA ARG A 418 0.28 -12.38 14.03
C ARG A 418 0.25 -13.47 12.95
N GLY A 419 0.00 -13.11 11.70
CA GLY A 419 0.03 -14.03 10.56
C GLY A 419 1.40 -14.68 10.36
N SER A 420 2.48 -13.98 10.72
CA SER A 420 3.87 -14.43 10.59
C SER A 420 4.35 -15.27 11.78
N GLY A 421 3.48 -15.59 12.75
CA GLY A 421 3.79 -16.45 13.90
C GLY A 421 4.25 -15.73 15.17
N ILE A 422 4.23 -14.39 15.20
CA ILE A 422 4.66 -13.63 16.40
C ILE A 422 3.47 -13.43 17.35
N HIS A 423 3.64 -13.86 18.60
CA HIS A 423 2.66 -13.65 19.67
C HIS A 423 2.68 -12.21 20.19
N TRP A 424 2.03 -11.28 19.46
CA TRP A 424 1.96 -9.87 19.83
C TRP A 424 0.56 -9.28 19.64
N ASP A 425 -0.02 -8.76 20.73
CA ASP A 425 -1.26 -7.98 20.76
C ASP A 425 -1.20 -7.02 21.96
N LEU A 426 -1.35 -5.71 21.71
CA LEU A 426 -1.27 -4.71 22.77
C LEU A 426 -2.36 -4.87 23.82
N ARG A 427 -3.53 -5.43 23.47
CA ARG A 427 -4.61 -5.64 24.44
C ARG A 427 -4.24 -6.64 25.54
N LYS A 428 -3.29 -7.55 25.27
CA LYS A 428 -2.79 -8.53 26.25
C LYS A 428 -1.48 -8.09 26.89
N THR A 429 -0.53 -7.57 26.10
CA THR A 429 0.81 -7.23 26.60
C THR A 429 0.84 -5.90 27.35
N GLN A 430 0.10 -4.91 26.87
CA GLN A 430 0.01 -3.56 27.44
C GLN A 430 -1.46 -3.14 27.54
N PRO A 431 -2.25 -3.81 28.40
CA PRO A 431 -3.68 -3.59 28.48
C PRO A 431 -3.99 -2.13 28.84
N TYR A 432 -4.95 -1.56 28.10
CA TYR A 432 -5.54 -0.26 28.37
C TYR A 432 -7.03 -0.43 28.68
N ASP A 433 -7.64 0.60 29.29
CA ASP A 433 -9.01 0.57 29.77
C ASP A 433 -9.31 -0.67 30.65
N VAL A 434 -10.10 -1.64 30.14
CA VAL A 434 -10.57 -2.82 30.89
C VAL A 434 -10.33 -4.13 30.11
N TYR A 435 -9.35 -4.14 29.19
CA TYR A 435 -8.99 -5.37 28.45
C TYR A 435 -8.41 -6.48 29.34
N ASP A 436 -7.97 -6.13 30.56
CA ASP A 436 -7.45 -7.03 31.59
C ASP A 436 -8.55 -7.90 32.26
N GLN A 437 -9.80 -7.44 32.27
CA GLN A 437 -10.92 -8.14 32.93
C GLN A 437 -11.78 -8.99 31.97
N VAL A 438 -11.47 -8.96 30.68
CA VAL A 438 -12.15 -9.72 29.63
C VAL A 438 -11.29 -10.89 29.16
N GLU A 439 -11.95 -12.03 28.94
CA GLU A 439 -11.32 -13.27 28.54
C GLU A 439 -11.53 -13.48 27.04
N PHE A 440 -10.42 -13.52 26.31
CA PHE A 440 -10.38 -13.75 24.87
C PHE A 440 -9.02 -14.33 24.48
N ASP A 441 -9.00 -15.02 23.36
CA ASP A 441 -7.80 -15.62 22.78
C ASP A 441 -7.35 -14.82 21.56
N VAL A 442 -6.05 -14.85 21.26
CA VAL A 442 -5.47 -14.14 20.11
C VAL A 442 -5.07 -15.17 19.05
N PRO A 443 -5.56 -15.05 17.80
CA PRO A 443 -5.23 -15.99 16.75
C PRO A 443 -3.82 -15.74 16.19
N ILE A 444 -3.09 -16.80 15.87
CA ILE A 444 -1.72 -16.75 15.35
C ILE A 444 -1.63 -17.60 14.08
N GLY A 445 -1.03 -17.03 13.03
CA GLY A 445 -0.75 -17.72 11.78
C GLY A 445 0.55 -18.53 11.85
N SER A 446 0.76 -19.42 10.88
CA SER A 446 1.91 -20.33 10.88
C SER A 446 2.91 -20.02 9.76
N ARG A 447 2.41 -19.64 8.57
CA ARG A 447 3.19 -19.50 7.34
C ARG A 447 3.46 -18.05 6.95
N GLY A 448 2.69 -17.09 7.47
CA GLY A 448 2.84 -15.67 7.11
C GLY A 448 2.23 -15.30 5.76
N ASP A 449 1.37 -16.15 5.19
CA ASP A 449 0.71 -15.92 3.90
C ASP A 449 -0.58 -15.09 4.03
N CYS A 450 -1.18 -14.77 2.88
CA CYS A 450 -2.44 -14.02 2.81
C CYS A 450 -3.61 -14.81 3.42
N TYR A 451 -3.57 -16.14 3.35
CA TYR A 451 -4.62 -17.02 3.86
C TYR A 451 -4.64 -17.06 5.39
N ASP A 452 -3.48 -17.20 6.05
CA ASP A 452 -3.37 -17.16 7.51
C ASP A 452 -3.86 -15.82 8.06
N ARG A 453 -3.53 -14.70 7.39
CA ARG A 453 -4.05 -13.37 7.78
C ARG A 453 -5.56 -13.26 7.63
N TYR A 454 -6.13 -13.91 6.64
CA TYR A 454 -7.58 -13.98 6.46
C TYR A 454 -8.23 -14.76 7.62
N LEU A 455 -7.68 -15.94 7.97
CA LEU A 455 -8.17 -16.73 9.10
C LEU A 455 -8.06 -15.98 10.42
N CYS A 456 -6.93 -15.30 10.68
CA CYS A 456 -6.77 -14.45 11.86
C CYS A 456 -7.86 -13.39 11.97
N ARG A 457 -8.26 -12.75 10.86
CA ARG A 457 -9.36 -11.76 10.87
C ARG A 457 -10.71 -12.39 11.18
N VAL A 458 -10.99 -13.57 10.63
CA VAL A 458 -12.24 -14.29 10.90
C VAL A 458 -12.31 -14.73 12.37
N GLU A 459 -11.21 -15.23 12.92
CA GLU A 459 -11.13 -15.59 14.33
C GLU A 459 -11.18 -14.36 15.25
N GLU A 460 -10.55 -13.23 14.87
CA GLU A 460 -10.69 -11.96 15.60
C GLU A 460 -12.14 -11.48 15.64
N MET A 461 -12.93 -11.67 14.57
CA MET A 461 -14.37 -11.38 14.63
C MET A 461 -15.08 -12.21 15.68
N ARG A 462 -14.80 -13.53 15.76
CA ARG A 462 -15.39 -14.41 16.80
C ARG A 462 -14.98 -13.99 18.21
N GLN A 463 -13.71 -13.63 18.40
CA GLN A 463 -13.22 -13.16 19.71
C GLN A 463 -13.81 -11.80 20.09
N SER A 464 -14.03 -10.92 19.12
CA SER A 464 -14.72 -9.63 19.34
C SER A 464 -16.15 -9.86 19.84
N LEU A 465 -16.89 -10.82 19.26
CA LEU A 465 -18.23 -11.20 19.74
C LEU A 465 -18.19 -11.72 21.19
N ARG A 466 -17.18 -12.54 21.52
CA ARG A 466 -16.97 -13.05 22.90
C ARG A 466 -16.74 -11.90 23.89
N ILE A 467 -15.94 -10.89 23.51
CA ILE A 467 -15.70 -9.71 24.34
C ILE A 467 -16.98 -8.89 24.50
N ILE A 468 -17.72 -8.65 23.41
CA ILE A 468 -18.98 -7.89 23.45
C ILE A 468 -19.98 -8.56 24.42
N LEU A 469 -20.16 -9.88 24.35
CA LEU A 469 -21.04 -10.61 25.28
C LEU A 469 -20.61 -10.44 26.74
N GLN A 470 -19.30 -10.50 27.02
CA GLN A 470 -18.78 -10.30 28.37
C GLN A 470 -18.98 -8.87 28.86
N CYS A 471 -18.76 -7.89 27.98
CA CYS A 471 -18.97 -6.47 28.29
C CYS A 471 -20.44 -6.19 28.63
N LEU A 472 -21.39 -6.76 27.89
CA LEU A 472 -22.83 -6.62 28.19
C LEU A 472 -23.19 -7.21 29.56
N ASN A 473 -22.65 -8.39 29.90
CA ASN A 473 -22.92 -9.05 31.17
C ASN A 473 -22.25 -8.38 32.39
N LYS A 474 -21.09 -7.73 32.19
CA LYS A 474 -20.27 -7.13 33.26
C LYS A 474 -20.40 -5.62 33.34
N MET A 475 -21.33 -5.00 32.61
CA MET A 475 -21.42 -3.53 32.53
C MET A 475 -21.81 -2.93 33.89
N PRO A 476 -20.96 -2.08 34.51
CA PRO A 476 -21.28 -1.45 35.78
C PRO A 476 -22.17 -0.22 35.58
N GLU A 477 -22.97 0.07 36.61
CA GLU A 477 -23.58 1.38 36.77
C GLU A 477 -22.53 2.41 37.18
N GLY A 478 -22.74 3.68 36.84
CA GLY A 478 -21.83 4.75 37.23
C GLY A 478 -21.82 5.93 36.27
N GLU A 479 -20.88 6.83 36.48
CA GLU A 479 -20.71 7.99 35.62
C GLU A 479 -19.89 7.66 34.36
N ILE A 480 -20.16 8.41 33.29
CA ILE A 480 -19.54 8.25 31.96
C ILE A 480 -18.39 9.22 31.70
N LYS A 481 -18.23 10.24 32.53
CA LYS A 481 -17.22 11.28 32.42
C LYS A 481 -16.46 11.36 33.74
N VAL A 482 -15.22 11.82 33.67
CA VAL A 482 -14.49 12.19 34.87
C VAL A 482 -15.22 13.31 35.61
N ASP A 483 -15.25 13.21 36.94
CA ASP A 483 -15.88 14.17 37.87
C ASP A 483 -15.12 15.51 38.00
N ASP A 484 -14.10 15.74 37.14
CA ASP A 484 -13.41 17.03 37.05
C ASP A 484 -14.03 17.91 35.96
N ALA A 485 -14.84 18.87 36.39
CA ALA A 485 -15.50 19.86 35.53
C ALA A 485 -14.52 20.82 34.83
N LYS A 486 -13.23 20.81 35.17
CA LYS A 486 -12.20 21.58 34.46
C LYS A 486 -11.77 20.93 33.15
N ILE A 487 -12.18 19.68 32.90
CA ILE A 487 -11.74 18.90 31.76
C ILE A 487 -12.96 18.36 31.02
N SER A 488 -13.86 17.70 31.75
CA SER A 488 -15.13 17.26 31.19
C SER A 488 -16.18 18.37 31.33
N PRO A 489 -17.03 18.60 30.30
CA PRO A 489 -18.08 19.60 30.43
C PRO A 489 -19.19 19.09 31.37
N PRO A 490 -19.71 19.96 32.26
CA PRO A 490 -20.75 19.59 33.21
C PRO A 490 -22.08 19.23 32.51
N LYS A 491 -22.97 18.55 33.24
CA LYS A 491 -24.30 18.17 32.75
C LYS A 491 -25.12 19.44 32.44
N ARG A 492 -25.95 19.40 31.38
CA ARG A 492 -26.72 20.59 30.96
C ARG A 492 -27.72 21.09 32.00
N ALA A 493 -28.24 20.21 32.84
CA ALA A 493 -29.12 20.58 33.94
C ALA A 493 -28.38 21.43 34.97
N GLU A 494 -27.20 20.99 35.38
CA GLU A 494 -26.34 21.64 36.37
C GLU A 494 -25.73 22.95 35.87
N MET A 495 -25.35 23.01 34.59
CA MET A 495 -24.86 24.23 33.94
C MET A 495 -25.88 25.37 33.95
N LYS A 496 -27.18 25.07 33.97
CA LYS A 496 -28.24 26.08 34.02
C LYS A 496 -28.58 26.55 35.44
N THR A 497 -28.21 25.77 36.46
CA THR A 497 -28.55 26.06 37.86
C THR A 497 -27.37 26.61 38.65
N SER A 498 -26.17 26.08 38.43
CA SER A 498 -24.96 26.44 39.16
C SER A 498 -24.08 27.42 38.37
N MET A 499 -23.56 28.44 39.06
CA MET A 499 -22.69 29.44 38.45
C MET A 499 -21.33 28.87 38.05
N GLU A 500 -20.75 27.99 38.87
CA GLU A 500 -19.44 27.37 38.62
C GLU A 500 -19.47 26.51 37.34
N SER A 501 -20.49 25.67 37.18
CA SER A 501 -20.66 24.87 35.97
C SER A 501 -20.80 25.71 34.70
N LEU A 502 -21.46 26.87 34.80
CA LEU A 502 -21.57 27.79 33.67
C LEU A 502 -20.21 28.39 33.30
N ILE A 503 -19.40 28.76 34.29
CA ILE A 503 -18.04 29.27 34.08
C ILE A 503 -17.17 28.20 33.42
N HIS A 504 -17.19 26.97 33.93
CA HIS A 504 -16.44 25.84 33.38
C HIS A 504 -16.85 25.53 31.95
N HIS A 505 -18.16 25.44 31.69
CA HIS A 505 -18.70 25.25 30.34
C HIS A 505 -18.24 26.36 29.39
N PHE A 506 -18.32 27.63 29.80
CA PHE A 506 -17.91 28.75 28.96
C PHE A 506 -16.41 28.70 28.62
N LYS A 507 -15.54 28.45 29.61
CA LYS A 507 -14.08 28.37 29.38
C LYS A 507 -13.69 27.16 28.54
N LEU A 508 -14.27 25.99 28.77
CA LEU A 508 -13.94 24.76 28.03
C LEU A 508 -14.23 24.87 26.52
N TYR A 509 -15.31 25.53 26.14
CA TYR A 509 -15.68 25.66 24.72
C TYR A 509 -15.07 26.87 24.02
N THR A 510 -14.52 27.84 24.77
CA THR A 510 -13.85 29.03 24.20
C THR A 510 -12.34 28.86 24.17
N GLU A 511 -11.71 28.65 25.34
CA GLU A 511 -10.27 28.50 25.50
C GLU A 511 -9.80 27.04 25.34
N GLY A 512 -10.59 26.09 25.86
CA GLY A 512 -10.17 24.70 26.04
C GLY A 512 -9.46 24.47 27.38
N TYR A 513 -9.31 23.21 27.77
CA TYR A 513 -8.51 22.83 28.95
C TYR A 513 -7.02 22.91 28.61
N GLN A 514 -6.21 23.42 29.55
CA GLN A 514 -4.75 23.41 29.42
C GLN A 514 -4.21 22.02 29.74
N VAL A 515 -3.29 21.53 28.92
CA VAL A 515 -2.62 20.23 29.15
C VAL A 515 -1.21 20.51 29.66
N PRO A 516 -0.75 19.83 30.73
CA PRO A 516 0.61 19.99 31.24
C PRO A 516 1.67 19.81 30.15
N PRO A 517 2.78 20.55 30.19
CA PRO A 517 3.85 20.39 29.21
C PRO A 517 4.49 19.01 29.31
N GLY A 518 4.64 18.32 28.19
CA GLY A 518 5.13 16.94 28.15
C GLY A 518 5.08 16.33 26.76
N ALA A 519 5.67 15.15 26.62
CA ALA A 519 5.58 14.35 25.41
C ALA A 519 5.13 12.93 25.77
N THR A 520 4.14 12.41 25.05
CA THR A 520 3.65 11.04 25.22
C THR A 520 3.57 10.34 23.89
N TYR A 521 3.96 9.07 23.89
CA TYR A 521 3.57 8.11 22.87
C TYR A 521 2.61 7.10 23.51
N THR A 522 1.41 7.02 22.96
CA THR A 522 0.42 6.00 23.35
C THR A 522 -0.02 5.27 22.10
N ALA A 523 -0.01 3.96 22.18
CA ALA A 523 -0.47 3.10 21.12
C ALA A 523 -1.60 2.22 21.61
N ILE A 524 -2.52 1.92 20.70
CA ILE A 524 -3.60 0.97 20.90
C ILE A 524 -3.54 -0.09 19.80
N GLU A 525 -4.21 -1.22 20.05
CA GLU A 525 -4.43 -2.22 19.01
C GLU A 525 -5.65 -1.81 18.18
N ALA A 526 -5.46 -1.01 17.14
CA ALA A 526 -6.50 -0.82 16.13
C ALA A 526 -6.69 -2.14 15.34
N PRO A 527 -7.83 -2.33 14.65
CA PRO A 527 -8.06 -3.56 13.88
C PRO A 527 -7.03 -3.79 12.77
N LYS A 528 -6.43 -2.71 12.25
CA LYS A 528 -5.33 -2.75 11.28
C LYS A 528 -3.97 -3.07 11.91
N GLY A 529 -3.79 -2.75 13.20
CA GLY A 529 -2.55 -2.97 13.94
C GLY A 529 -2.27 -1.88 14.96
N GLU A 530 -0.99 -1.63 15.23
CA GLU A 530 -0.58 -0.64 16.23
C GLU A 530 -0.82 0.78 15.70
N PHE A 531 -1.89 1.41 16.19
CA PHE A 531 -2.16 2.82 15.93
C PHE A 531 -1.63 3.65 17.10
N GLY A 532 -0.63 4.48 16.81
CA GLY A 532 0.09 5.27 17.80
C GLY A 532 -0.11 6.76 17.62
N VAL A 533 -0.24 7.49 18.72
CA VAL A 533 -0.25 8.95 18.72
C VAL A 533 0.91 9.45 19.56
N TYR A 534 1.78 10.25 18.95
CA TYR A 534 2.83 10.99 19.62
C TYR A 534 2.39 12.44 19.79
N LEU A 535 2.02 12.82 21.01
CA LEU A 535 1.60 14.17 21.37
C LEU A 535 2.72 14.89 22.12
N VAL A 536 2.95 16.15 21.74
CA VAL A 536 3.79 17.09 22.47
C VAL A 536 2.93 18.29 22.87
N SER A 537 2.91 18.58 24.17
CA SER A 537 2.22 19.72 24.77
C SER A 537 3.24 20.73 25.31
N ASP A 538 2.97 22.01 25.10
CA ASP A 538 3.78 23.15 25.58
C ASP A 538 3.21 23.80 26.86
N GLY A 539 2.18 23.19 27.46
CA GLY A 539 1.44 23.76 28.59
C GLY A 539 0.19 24.54 28.18
N SER A 540 -0.05 24.74 26.88
CA SER A 540 -1.22 25.46 26.38
C SER A 540 -2.45 24.55 26.17
N SER A 541 -3.58 25.13 25.75
CA SER A 541 -4.79 24.41 25.37
C SER A 541 -4.77 23.84 23.94
N ARG A 542 -3.65 24.02 23.23
CA ARG A 542 -3.41 23.52 21.88
C ARG A 542 -2.24 22.53 21.89
N PRO A 543 -2.30 21.44 21.12
CA PRO A 543 -1.16 20.54 20.97
C PRO A 543 -0.07 21.23 20.17
N TYR A 544 1.16 21.25 20.70
CA TYR A 544 2.31 21.83 20.01
C TYR A 544 2.68 21.00 18.78
N ARG A 545 2.68 19.66 18.95
CA ARG A 545 2.90 18.72 17.84
C ARG A 545 2.09 17.46 18.07
N CYS A 546 1.48 16.96 17.00
CA CYS A 546 0.81 15.67 16.98
C CYS A 546 1.30 14.87 15.78
N LYS A 547 2.08 13.82 16.03
CA LYS A 547 2.47 12.85 14.99
C LYS A 547 1.65 11.59 15.18
N ILE A 548 1.03 11.13 14.10
CA ILE A 548 0.34 9.84 14.11
C ILE A 548 1.28 8.77 13.55
N LYS A 549 1.28 7.58 14.14
CA LYS A 549 1.81 6.32 13.57
C LYS A 549 0.62 5.51 13.08
N ALA A 550 0.56 5.31 11.77
CA ALA A 550 -0.50 4.54 11.13
C ALA A 550 0.09 3.17 10.74
N PRO A 551 -0.61 2.07 11.05
CA PRO A 551 -0.16 0.73 10.66
C PRO A 551 -0.05 0.59 9.14
N GLY A 552 -1.03 1.09 8.37
CA GLY A 552 -1.04 0.97 6.91
C GLY A 552 0.13 1.67 6.21
N PHE A 553 0.73 2.70 6.83
CA PHE A 553 1.92 3.35 6.26
C PHE A 553 3.15 2.42 6.28
N ALA A 554 3.35 1.70 7.39
CA ALA A 554 4.43 0.72 7.48
C ALA A 554 4.16 -0.51 6.61
N HIS A 555 2.91 -0.97 6.55
CA HIS A 555 2.51 -2.09 5.69
C HIS A 555 2.78 -1.79 4.21
N LEU A 556 2.40 -0.59 3.75
CA LEU A 556 2.60 -0.18 2.36
C LEU A 556 4.08 0.01 2.00
N ALA A 557 4.91 0.44 2.95
CA ALA A 557 6.36 0.49 2.76
C ALA A 557 6.97 -0.90 2.48
N GLY A 558 6.36 -1.96 3.02
CA GLY A 558 6.73 -3.34 2.77
C GLY A 558 6.13 -3.97 1.50
N LEU A 559 5.30 -3.23 0.74
CA LEU A 559 4.61 -3.75 -0.44
C LEU A 559 5.58 -4.25 -1.53
N ASP A 560 6.70 -3.53 -1.74
CA ASP A 560 7.72 -3.94 -2.71
C ASP A 560 8.28 -5.32 -2.35
N ARG A 561 8.71 -5.51 -1.10
CA ARG A 561 9.27 -6.78 -0.61
C ARG A 561 8.27 -7.93 -0.71
N MET A 562 6.99 -7.67 -0.43
CA MET A 562 5.91 -8.66 -0.51
C MET A 562 5.52 -9.04 -1.94
N SER A 563 5.68 -8.14 -2.91
CA SER A 563 5.22 -8.34 -4.29
C SER A 563 6.33 -8.85 -5.23
N GLN A 564 7.59 -8.74 -4.83
CA GLN A 564 8.72 -9.27 -5.60
C GLN A 564 8.57 -10.77 -5.91
N GLY A 565 8.64 -11.11 -7.20
CA GLY A 565 8.53 -12.49 -7.68
C GLY A 565 7.10 -13.00 -7.87
N HIS A 566 6.08 -12.21 -7.49
CA HIS A 566 4.68 -12.56 -7.70
C HIS A 566 4.14 -12.02 -9.04
N MET A 567 2.95 -12.49 -9.42
CA MET A 567 2.26 -12.01 -10.63
C MET A 567 1.49 -10.72 -10.33
N LEU A 568 1.15 -9.96 -11.38
CA LEU A 568 0.35 -8.73 -11.25
C LEU A 568 -0.99 -8.96 -10.53
N ALA A 569 -1.65 -10.10 -10.77
CA ALA A 569 -2.91 -10.43 -10.10
C ALA A 569 -2.74 -10.68 -8.59
N ASP A 570 -1.56 -11.09 -8.15
CA ASP A 570 -1.27 -11.39 -6.74
C ASP A 570 -0.99 -10.12 -5.95
N VAL A 571 -0.48 -9.07 -6.61
CA VAL A 571 -0.32 -7.73 -6.02
C VAL A 571 -1.65 -7.20 -5.48
N VAL A 572 -2.74 -7.45 -6.21
CA VAL A 572 -4.09 -7.06 -5.78
C VAL A 572 -4.50 -7.79 -4.49
N ALA A 573 -4.23 -9.09 -4.40
CA ALA A 573 -4.50 -9.85 -3.17
C ALA A 573 -3.64 -9.32 -2.01
N ILE A 574 -2.35 -9.04 -2.24
CA ILE A 574 -1.44 -8.49 -1.24
C ILE A 574 -1.96 -7.15 -0.68
N ILE A 575 -2.41 -6.24 -1.55
CA ILE A 575 -2.99 -4.94 -1.16
C ILE A 575 -4.22 -5.17 -0.27
N GLY A 576 -5.14 -6.05 -0.68
CA GLY A 576 -6.33 -6.35 0.11
C GLY A 576 -5.99 -6.97 1.47
N THR A 577 -4.93 -7.80 1.56
CA THR A 577 -4.55 -8.43 2.84
C THR A 577 -3.89 -7.50 3.84
N GLN A 578 -3.35 -6.36 3.41
CA GLN A 578 -2.80 -5.35 4.30
C GLN A 578 -3.90 -4.46 4.90
N ASP A 579 -5.11 -4.50 4.32
CA ASP A 579 -6.26 -3.70 4.75
C ASP A 579 -5.93 -2.18 4.77
N ILE A 580 -5.59 -1.64 3.60
CA ILE A 580 -5.07 -0.28 3.48
C ILE A 580 -6.22 0.73 3.36
N VAL A 581 -6.20 1.74 4.21
CA VAL A 581 -7.07 2.92 4.09
C VAL A 581 -6.19 4.15 3.90
N PHE A 582 -6.30 4.79 2.73
CA PHE A 582 -5.39 5.90 2.37
C PHE A 582 -5.53 7.13 3.26
N GLY A 583 -6.64 7.29 3.98
CA GLY A 583 -6.80 8.38 4.95
C GLY A 583 -5.83 8.33 6.13
N GLU A 584 -5.39 7.13 6.56
CA GLU A 584 -4.36 7.00 7.58
C GLU A 584 -2.94 6.96 7.01
N VAL A 585 -2.76 6.56 5.75
CA VAL A 585 -1.45 6.57 5.09
C VAL A 585 -1.04 8.01 4.80
N ASP A 586 -1.93 8.78 4.16
CA ASP A 586 -1.71 10.16 3.73
C ASP A 586 -2.27 11.16 4.74
N ARG A 587 -1.41 11.64 5.65
CA ARG A 587 -1.82 12.48 6.81
C ARG A 587 -1.32 13.90 6.73
#